data_AF-A0A3M1T0J7-F1
#
_entry.id   AF-A0A3M1T0J7-F1
#
_cell.length_a   1.000
_cell.length_b   1.000
_cell.length_c   1.000
_cell.angle_alpha   90.00
_cell.angle_beta   90.00
_cell.angle_gamma   90.00
#
_symmetry.space_group_name_H-M   'P 1'
#
loop_
_entity.id
_entity.type
_entity.pdbx_description
1 polymer ?
#
loop_
_entity_poly.entity_id
_entity_poly.type
_entity_poly.pdbx_seq_one_letter_code
_entity_poly.pdbx_strand_id
1 'polypeptide(L)'
;MVPRLPPGTQPGQTCGTWRARRAAVGWASSRGRARCGDCRAFWGRGSIPRVKNDPLRAAGAAGVQVAQAEGQRSTDPAQEEQPNPAAEPARQPAPQPRSEGAELEREGGSPKKNFILDTNVLLHDPRSLFSFADNNVIIPIYVIEEVDNFKRDLSEVGRNARQVSRYLDDLRRRGRLGEGVPLDNGGQLRVAFTDREIPAEYANRHVTDNRILSVALDVRDRHPDQQAVLITKDSNLRIRADALGLVAENFQEEPVGHVEELYSGVRELLVDAAEIDRFYREGVLDPPVEEPPFRPNEYVHLKDAHSTSHTALAKYRAADGALVPLIKFPKEGVWGIRPRNKEQAFALDLLLNDEVKLVTIVGKAGTGKTLLAIAAGLQKTMEEAVYHKVLVSRPIFPLGRDIGYLPGDVEEKLNPWMQPIYDNVEFLMGLSRADKKAGRSYHELIDLGIMEIEPLTYIRGRSIPQQYIIVDEAQNLTPHEVKTIVTRVGDDTKIVLTGDPYQIDNPYVDSTNNGLVHVVNRFMDEALAGHVTLTKGERSPLAELAANLL
;
A
#
# COMPACT_ATOMS: atom_id res chain seq x y z
N MET A 1 69.59 -3.77 -19.13
CA MET A 1 69.55 -2.53 -19.94
C MET A 1 68.21 -2.49 -20.67
N VAL A 2 67.55 -1.33 -20.73
CA VAL A 2 66.33 -1.13 -21.51
C VAL A 2 66.46 0.16 -22.34
N PRO A 3 66.24 0.07 -23.65
CA PRO A 3 65.27 0.94 -24.35
C PRO A 3 64.23 0.08 -25.09
N ARG A 4 62.93 0.25 -24.82
CA ARG A 4 61.98 1.17 -25.48
C ARG A 4 61.65 0.87 -26.96
N LEU A 5 60.51 0.18 -27.12
CA LEU A 5 59.35 0.44 -28.00
C LEU A 5 59.49 0.74 -29.53
N PRO A 6 58.65 0.13 -30.39
CA PRO A 6 58.44 0.48 -31.81
C PRO A 6 57.21 1.38 -32.05
N PRO A 7 57.01 1.92 -33.29
CA PRO A 7 55.84 2.72 -33.70
C PRO A 7 54.91 2.06 -34.76
N GLY A 8 53.73 2.65 -35.00
CA GLY A 8 52.78 2.33 -36.10
C GLY A 8 51.42 1.77 -35.62
N THR A 9 50.25 2.04 -36.23
CA THR A 9 49.94 2.76 -37.50
C THR A 9 48.48 3.28 -37.53
N GLN A 10 48.23 4.36 -38.29
CA GLN A 10 46.93 4.83 -38.85
C GLN A 10 46.99 4.70 -40.41
N PRO A 11 46.00 5.08 -41.27
CA PRO A 11 44.67 5.70 -41.10
C PRO A 11 43.53 4.80 -41.70
N GLY A 12 42.38 5.21 -42.26
CA GLY A 12 41.81 6.53 -42.65
C GLY A 12 40.36 6.46 -43.21
N GLN A 13 39.90 7.50 -43.92
CA GLN A 13 38.55 7.62 -44.52
C GLN A 13 38.53 7.38 -46.05
N THR A 14 37.39 6.97 -46.63
CA THR A 14 36.95 7.40 -47.98
C THR A 14 35.43 7.34 -48.19
N CYS A 15 34.94 8.20 -49.08
CA CYS A 15 33.56 8.26 -49.59
C CYS A 15 33.43 7.49 -50.92
N GLY A 16 32.24 6.97 -51.26
CA GLY A 16 32.02 6.24 -52.52
C GLY A 16 30.55 6.21 -52.99
N THR A 17 30.26 6.92 -54.08
CA THR A 17 28.94 6.97 -54.75
C THR A 17 28.75 5.83 -55.77
N TRP A 18 27.52 5.33 -55.95
CA TRP A 18 27.09 4.67 -57.20
C TRP A 18 25.67 5.08 -57.64
N ARG A 19 25.34 4.82 -58.92
CA ARG A 19 24.46 5.66 -59.75
C ARG A 19 23.01 5.19 -59.95
N ALA A 20 22.14 6.19 -60.05
CA ALA A 20 20.84 6.31 -60.74
C ALA A 20 20.37 5.24 -61.75
N ARG A 21 19.04 5.04 -61.77
CA ARG A 21 18.23 4.92 -63.02
C ARG A 21 16.89 5.68 -62.89
N ARG A 22 16.39 6.15 -64.05
CA ARG A 22 15.16 6.96 -64.20
C ARG A 22 13.89 6.10 -64.23
N ALA A 23 12.78 6.66 -63.75
CA ALA A 23 11.47 6.60 -64.43
C ALA A 23 10.71 7.90 -64.12
N ALA A 24 9.93 8.41 -65.08
CA ALA A 24 9.21 9.67 -64.96
C ALA A 24 7.78 9.52 -65.48
N VAL A 25 6.80 10.08 -64.75
CA VAL A 25 5.52 10.56 -65.28
C VAL A 25 5.13 11.79 -64.46
N GLY A 26 4.59 12.83 -65.10
CA GLY A 26 4.05 14.03 -64.44
C GLY A 26 2.58 14.27 -64.81
N TRP A 27 2.14 15.55 -64.75
CA TRP A 27 0.77 16.07 -64.95
C TRP A 27 -0.14 16.00 -63.70
N ALA A 28 -0.97 17.00 -63.37
CA ALA A 28 -1.06 18.39 -63.84
C ALA A 28 -1.82 19.31 -62.83
N SER A 29 -1.71 20.63 -63.08
CA SER A 29 -2.38 21.80 -62.47
C SER A 29 -3.84 21.65 -62.00
N SER A 30 -4.29 22.37 -60.95
CA SER A 30 -4.68 23.81 -61.02
C SER A 30 -4.79 24.44 -59.62
N ARG A 31 -4.10 25.55 -59.30
CA ARG A 31 -4.40 26.98 -59.57
C ARG A 31 -5.77 27.50 -59.06
N GLY A 32 -5.74 28.15 -57.90
CA GLY A 32 -6.65 29.23 -57.49
C GLY A 32 -5.84 30.40 -56.88
N ARG A 33 -6.15 31.66 -57.21
CA ARG A 33 -5.41 32.87 -56.77
C ARG A 33 -6.29 33.81 -55.95
N ALA A 34 -5.74 34.38 -54.88
CA ALA A 34 -5.99 35.74 -54.40
C ALA A 34 -4.79 36.16 -53.51
N ARG A 35 -3.77 36.85 -54.04
CA ARG A 35 -3.60 38.32 -54.06
C ARG A 35 -3.60 38.98 -52.67
N CYS A 36 -2.39 39.30 -52.21
CA CYS A 36 -2.09 40.31 -51.21
C CYS A 36 -2.33 41.74 -51.78
N GLY A 37 -2.58 42.71 -50.91
CA GLY A 37 -2.65 44.13 -51.23
C GLY A 37 -2.17 44.98 -50.05
N ASP A 38 -1.13 45.78 -50.27
CA ASP A 38 -0.58 46.77 -49.32
C ASP A 38 -1.60 47.85 -48.94
N CYS A 39 -1.48 48.40 -47.72
CA CYS A 39 -1.39 49.85 -47.56
C CYS A 39 -0.73 50.29 -46.23
N ARG A 40 -0.20 51.51 -46.24
CA ARG A 40 0.79 52.02 -45.26
C ARG A 40 0.18 52.91 -44.17
N ALA A 41 0.80 52.84 -42.98
CA ALA A 41 1.19 53.92 -42.07
C ALA A 41 0.25 55.12 -41.77
N PHE A 42 0.12 55.46 -40.48
CA PHE A 42 0.29 56.84 -40.00
C PHE A 42 0.77 56.88 -38.52
N TRP A 43 1.55 57.90 -38.15
CA TRP A 43 2.10 58.14 -36.80
C TRP A 43 1.36 59.29 -36.10
N GLY A 44 1.24 59.30 -34.75
CA GLY A 44 0.57 60.43 -34.06
C GLY A 44 0.55 60.53 -32.52
N ARG A 45 1.72 60.74 -31.89
CA ARG A 45 1.99 61.57 -30.67
C ARG A 45 1.17 61.43 -29.35
N GLY A 46 1.94 61.40 -28.25
CA GLY A 46 1.55 61.85 -26.89
C GLY A 46 1.14 60.73 -25.92
N SER A 47 1.38 60.78 -24.60
CA SER A 47 2.31 61.58 -23.78
C SER A 47 2.29 61.02 -22.33
N ILE A 48 3.44 61.01 -21.64
CA ILE A 48 3.62 60.39 -20.30
C ILE A 48 3.11 61.32 -19.17
N PRO A 49 2.62 60.76 -18.05
CA PRO A 49 3.15 61.20 -16.74
C PRO A 49 3.67 60.05 -15.85
N ARG A 50 4.78 60.32 -15.13
CA ARG A 50 5.30 59.53 -14.01
C ARG A 50 4.82 60.14 -12.68
N VAL A 51 4.51 59.30 -11.69
CA VAL A 51 4.55 59.60 -10.24
C VAL A 51 5.03 58.32 -9.55
N LYS A 52 6.32 58.19 -9.19
CA LYS A 52 7.01 58.62 -7.94
C LYS A 52 6.64 57.80 -6.68
N ASN A 53 7.67 57.17 -6.11
CA ASN A 53 7.70 56.61 -4.75
C ASN A 53 7.62 57.73 -3.69
N ASP A 54 7.17 57.40 -2.47
CA ASP A 54 8.02 57.40 -1.27
C ASP A 54 7.33 56.74 -0.03
N PRO A 55 8.06 56.42 1.07
CA PRO A 55 7.67 55.38 2.03
C PRO A 55 7.34 55.86 3.47
N LEU A 56 7.21 54.87 4.38
CA LEU A 56 7.20 54.93 5.87
C LEU A 56 5.89 55.28 6.60
N ARG A 57 5.34 54.30 7.35
CA ARG A 57 5.50 54.25 8.82
C ARG A 57 4.98 52.94 9.44
N ALA A 58 5.48 52.62 10.64
CA ALA A 58 5.17 51.42 11.42
C ALA A 58 4.33 51.74 12.66
N ALA A 59 3.45 50.81 13.04
CA ALA A 59 2.88 50.52 14.38
C ALA A 59 1.70 49.55 14.17
N GLY A 60 1.42 48.57 15.04
CA GLY A 60 2.13 48.14 16.24
C GLY A 60 1.66 46.74 16.66
N ALA A 61 2.38 46.10 17.59
CA ALA A 61 2.01 44.81 18.13
C ALA A 61 0.86 44.93 19.14
N ALA A 62 -0.06 43.95 19.13
CA ALA A 62 -1.02 43.72 20.21
C ALA A 62 -0.95 42.25 20.62
N GLY A 63 -0.44 41.99 21.82
CA GLY A 63 -0.41 40.63 22.39
C GLY A 63 -1.78 40.25 22.94
N VAL A 64 -2.20 39.00 22.71
CA VAL A 64 -3.42 38.44 23.31
C VAL A 64 -3.11 38.07 24.76
N GLN A 65 -3.71 38.79 25.70
CA GLN A 65 -3.69 38.43 27.12
C GLN A 65 -4.75 37.37 27.42
N VAL A 66 -4.37 36.34 28.17
CA VAL A 66 -5.30 35.34 28.72
C VAL A 66 -6.00 35.95 29.93
N ALA A 67 -7.33 36.12 29.85
CA ALA A 67 -8.13 36.57 30.96
C ALA A 67 -8.52 35.38 31.86
N GLN A 68 -8.09 35.42 33.12
CA GLN A 68 -8.66 34.58 34.18
C GLN A 68 -9.97 35.19 34.67
N ALA A 69 -10.97 34.36 34.96
CA ALA A 69 -12.23 34.77 35.56
C ALA A 69 -12.56 33.88 36.76
N GLU A 70 -12.37 34.41 37.97
CA GLU A 70 -12.99 33.88 39.19
C GLU A 70 -14.28 34.64 39.48
N GLY A 71 -15.34 33.95 39.94
CA GLY A 71 -16.69 34.51 39.96
C GLY A 71 -17.67 33.92 40.95
N GLN A 72 -17.23 33.73 42.21
CA GLN A 72 -18.01 33.79 43.48
C GLN A 72 -19.32 32.99 43.70
N ARG A 73 -19.62 32.77 44.99
CA ARG A 73 -20.72 31.94 45.54
C ARG A 73 -21.89 32.78 46.09
N SER A 74 -23.09 32.19 46.13
CA SER A 74 -24.14 32.43 47.14
C SER A 74 -25.21 31.31 47.06
N THR A 75 -25.39 30.46 48.09
CA THR A 75 -26.54 30.39 49.06
C THR A 75 -27.92 30.25 48.41
N ASP A 76 -28.86 29.35 48.76
CA ASP A 76 -29.11 28.41 49.88
C ASP A 76 -30.31 27.47 49.44
N PRO A 77 -30.96 26.63 50.29
CA PRO A 77 -30.46 25.59 51.19
C PRO A 77 -31.15 24.20 51.01
N ALA A 78 -30.56 23.19 51.66
CA ALA A 78 -31.11 21.90 52.12
C ALA A 78 -32.52 21.41 51.68
N GLN A 79 -32.54 20.23 51.03
CA GLN A 79 -33.46 19.13 51.37
C GLN A 79 -32.67 17.82 51.48
N GLU A 80 -33.23 16.86 52.22
CA GLU A 80 -32.53 15.70 52.78
C GLU A 80 -32.47 14.50 51.83
N GLU A 81 -31.34 13.77 51.83
CA GLU A 81 -31.35 12.33 51.51
C GLU A 81 -30.27 11.60 52.32
N GLN A 82 -30.62 10.42 52.85
CA GLN A 82 -29.86 9.69 53.87
C GLN A 82 -28.94 8.59 53.26
N PRO A 83 -27.89 8.13 53.99
CA PRO A 83 -26.77 7.44 53.38
C PRO A 83 -26.99 5.93 53.19
N ASN A 84 -26.55 5.44 52.03
CA ASN A 84 -26.44 4.01 51.73
C ASN A 84 -25.23 3.41 52.49
N PRO A 85 -25.36 2.26 53.19
CA PRO A 85 -24.30 1.76 54.08
C PRO A 85 -23.14 1.08 53.36
N ALA A 86 -22.03 0.94 54.07
CA ALA A 86 -20.81 0.31 53.57
C ALA A 86 -21.02 -1.16 53.17
N ALA A 87 -20.52 -1.53 51.98
CA ALA A 87 -20.47 -2.91 51.53
C ALA A 87 -19.17 -3.61 51.98
N GLU A 88 -19.32 -4.81 52.53
CA GLU A 88 -18.23 -5.69 52.97
C GLU A 88 -17.36 -6.22 51.80
N PRO A 89 -16.12 -6.68 52.05
CA PRO A 89 -15.20 -7.09 51.00
C PRO A 89 -15.65 -8.38 50.28
N ALA A 90 -15.65 -8.32 48.94
CA ALA A 90 -15.94 -9.48 48.10
C ALA A 90 -14.87 -10.56 48.25
N ARG A 91 -15.32 -11.80 48.48
CA ARG A 91 -14.47 -12.98 48.72
C ARG A 91 -13.82 -13.46 47.41
N GLN A 92 -12.57 -13.91 47.52
CA GLN A 92 -11.88 -14.60 46.42
C GLN A 92 -12.57 -15.94 46.12
N PRO A 93 -12.71 -16.35 44.85
CA PRO A 93 -13.21 -17.68 44.51
C PRO A 93 -12.17 -18.77 44.85
N ALA A 94 -12.65 -19.89 45.40
CA ALA A 94 -11.81 -21.01 45.81
C ALA A 94 -11.25 -21.80 44.60
N PRO A 95 -10.06 -22.42 44.72
CA PRO A 95 -9.47 -23.21 43.64
C PRO A 95 -10.22 -24.53 43.43
N GLN A 96 -10.39 -24.90 42.16
CA GLN A 96 -10.96 -26.20 41.77
C GLN A 96 -9.93 -27.33 41.98
N PRO A 97 -10.37 -28.58 42.26
CA PRO A 97 -9.49 -29.65 42.71
C PRO A 97 -8.57 -30.17 41.59
N ARG A 98 -7.31 -30.43 41.97
CA ARG A 98 -6.31 -31.06 41.10
C ARG A 98 -6.65 -32.54 40.91
N SER A 99 -6.65 -33.00 39.66
CA SER A 99 -6.56 -34.43 39.36
C SER A 99 -5.13 -34.91 39.61
N GLU A 100 -4.92 -35.71 40.64
CA GLU A 100 -3.63 -36.37 40.88
C GLU A 100 -3.35 -37.38 39.77
N GLY A 101 -2.24 -37.19 39.06
CA GLY A 101 -1.90 -37.98 37.87
C GLY A 101 -0.45 -37.78 37.46
N ALA A 102 0.46 -38.45 38.18
CA ALA A 102 1.89 -38.58 37.89
C ALA A 102 2.68 -37.27 37.65
N GLU A 103 3.41 -36.83 38.68
CA GLU A 103 4.60 -36.01 38.49
C GLU A 103 5.65 -36.81 37.70
N LEU A 104 5.67 -36.61 36.39
CA LEU A 104 6.79 -36.94 35.53
C LEU A 104 7.51 -35.63 35.20
N GLU A 105 8.72 -35.50 35.74
CA GLU A 105 9.63 -34.39 35.47
C GLU A 105 9.82 -34.22 33.96
N ARG A 106 9.32 -33.12 33.40
CA ARG A 106 9.61 -32.74 32.01
C ARG A 106 10.90 -31.93 31.96
N GLU A 107 12.02 -32.57 32.30
CA GLU A 107 13.31 -32.14 31.78
C GLU A 107 13.33 -32.45 30.27
N GLY A 108 13.30 -31.40 29.44
CA GLY A 108 13.16 -31.59 27.99
C GLY A 108 12.71 -30.35 27.21
N GLY A 109 13.10 -29.15 27.64
CA GLY A 109 13.03 -27.99 26.75
C GLY A 109 14.04 -28.18 25.61
N SER A 110 13.65 -27.93 24.36
CA SER A 110 14.59 -27.95 23.24
C SER A 110 15.74 -26.96 23.49
N PRO A 111 17.00 -27.31 23.19
CA PRO A 111 18.14 -26.44 23.47
C PRO A 111 17.98 -25.11 22.74
N LYS A 112 18.06 -24.00 23.48
CA LYS A 112 17.92 -22.64 22.92
C LYS A 112 18.95 -22.40 21.83
N LYS A 113 18.49 -21.92 20.68
CA LYS A 113 19.33 -21.55 19.55
C LYS A 113 19.93 -20.17 19.71
N ASN A 114 21.01 -19.92 18.97
CA ASN A 114 21.71 -18.65 18.86
C ASN A 114 21.52 -18.10 17.45
N PHE A 115 20.59 -17.15 17.28
CA PHE A 115 20.33 -16.49 15.99
C PHE A 115 21.22 -15.25 15.84
N ILE A 116 22.12 -15.26 14.86
CA ILE A 116 22.99 -14.12 14.54
C ILE A 116 22.36 -13.33 13.40
N LEU A 117 22.09 -12.04 13.60
CA LEU A 117 21.37 -11.21 12.63
C LEU A 117 22.31 -10.37 11.76
N ASP A 118 22.03 -10.34 10.46
CA ASP A 118 22.64 -9.44 9.47
C ASP A 118 21.95 -8.05 9.45
N THR A 119 22.69 -7.02 9.03
CA THR A 119 22.21 -5.64 8.90
C THR A 119 20.95 -5.56 8.03
N ASN A 120 20.94 -6.24 6.88
CA ASN A 120 19.82 -6.18 5.94
C ASN A 120 18.50 -6.72 6.52
N VAL A 121 18.58 -7.59 7.54
CA VAL A 121 17.41 -8.10 8.26
C VAL A 121 16.81 -7.01 9.14
N LEU A 122 17.65 -6.34 9.94
CA LEU A 122 17.23 -5.26 10.84
C LEU A 122 16.73 -4.01 10.08
N LEU A 123 17.34 -3.73 8.92
CA LEU A 123 16.95 -2.62 8.06
C LEU A 123 15.65 -2.85 7.31
N HIS A 124 15.28 -4.12 7.06
CA HIS A 124 14.00 -4.47 6.46
C HIS A 124 12.87 -4.52 7.50
N ASP A 125 13.06 -5.25 8.60
CA ASP A 125 12.12 -5.27 9.72
C ASP A 125 12.82 -5.04 11.07
N PRO A 126 12.59 -3.88 11.73
CA PRO A 126 13.06 -3.63 13.09
C PRO A 126 12.53 -4.59 14.16
N ARG A 127 11.40 -5.29 13.90
CA ARG A 127 10.83 -6.25 14.85
C ARG A 127 11.46 -7.64 14.80
N SER A 128 12.27 -7.93 13.77
CA SER A 128 13.11 -9.15 13.69
C SER A 128 13.88 -9.43 14.98
N LEU A 129 14.29 -8.40 15.73
CA LEU A 129 14.88 -8.51 17.08
C LEU A 129 14.08 -9.34 18.09
N PHE A 130 12.78 -9.55 17.86
CA PHE A 130 11.85 -10.23 18.76
C PHE A 130 11.20 -11.47 18.13
N SER A 131 11.49 -11.77 16.86
CA SER A 131 10.78 -12.79 16.05
C SER A 131 11.29 -14.24 16.22
N PHE A 132 12.10 -14.52 17.24
CA PHE A 132 12.82 -15.80 17.39
C PHE A 132 12.34 -16.65 18.57
N ALA A 133 11.06 -16.54 18.95
CA ALA A 133 10.48 -17.21 20.13
C ALA A 133 11.35 -16.99 21.39
N ASP A 134 11.57 -18.02 22.21
CA ASP A 134 12.35 -17.93 23.45
C ASP A 134 13.87 -18.08 23.25
N ASN A 135 14.38 -17.98 22.02
CA ASN A 135 15.79 -18.19 21.68
C ASN A 135 16.67 -16.96 21.93
N ASN A 136 17.98 -17.12 21.76
CA ASN A 136 18.95 -16.03 21.90
C ASN A 136 19.13 -15.30 20.57
N VAL A 137 19.01 -13.97 20.59
CA VAL A 137 19.24 -13.08 19.45
C VAL A 137 20.59 -12.37 19.63
N ILE A 138 21.42 -12.39 18.59
CA ILE A 138 22.80 -11.93 18.63
C ILE A 138 23.01 -10.93 17.51
N ILE A 139 23.43 -9.72 17.87
CA ILE A 139 23.75 -8.66 16.91
C ILE A 139 25.26 -8.46 16.91
N PRO A 140 25.97 -8.72 15.78
CA PRO A 140 27.36 -8.32 15.63
C PRO A 140 27.50 -6.79 15.81
N ILE A 141 28.49 -6.31 16.55
CA ILE A 141 28.67 -4.87 16.82
C ILE A 141 28.73 -4.04 15.51
N TYR A 142 29.30 -4.63 14.45
CA TYR A 142 29.46 -4.04 13.12
C TYR A 142 28.12 -3.81 12.40
N VAL A 143 27.10 -4.61 12.70
CA VAL A 143 25.72 -4.38 12.22
C VAL A 143 25.15 -3.10 12.83
N ILE A 144 25.51 -2.77 14.07
CA ILE A 144 25.10 -1.51 14.72
C ILE A 144 25.81 -0.31 14.08
N GLU A 145 27.08 -0.46 13.68
CA GLU A 145 27.82 0.57 12.92
C GLU A 145 27.13 0.89 11.58
N GLU A 146 26.70 -0.15 10.83
CA GLU A 146 25.96 0.05 9.58
C GLU A 146 24.56 0.64 9.82
N VAL A 147 23.81 0.14 10.81
CA VAL A 147 22.53 0.74 11.22
C VAL A 147 22.68 2.23 11.56
N ASP A 148 23.78 2.66 12.21
CA ASP A 148 24.01 4.09 12.49
C ASP A 148 24.19 4.91 11.21
N ASN A 149 24.93 4.39 10.22
CA ASN A 149 25.12 5.04 8.93
C ASN A 149 23.78 5.27 8.20
N PHE A 150 22.87 4.29 8.22
CA PHE A 150 21.55 4.41 7.57
C PHE A 150 20.59 5.38 8.27
N LYS A 151 20.81 5.79 9.53
CA LYS A 151 19.92 6.75 10.24
C LYS A 151 19.76 8.10 9.56
N ARG A 152 20.67 8.47 8.67
CA ARG A 152 20.63 9.74 7.92
C ARG A 152 19.75 9.67 6.67
N ASP A 153 19.36 8.47 6.24
CA ASP A 153 18.48 8.27 5.11
C ASP A 153 17.03 8.65 5.45
N LEU A 154 16.33 9.25 4.49
CA LEU A 154 14.92 9.65 4.59
C LEU A 154 13.96 8.52 4.15
N SER A 155 14.49 7.43 3.59
CA SER A 155 13.75 6.23 3.19
C SER A 155 13.19 5.42 4.36
N GLU A 156 12.45 4.35 4.03
CA GLU A 156 12.02 3.32 4.98
C GLU A 156 13.21 2.61 5.65
N VAL A 157 14.29 2.34 4.92
CA VAL A 157 15.55 1.80 5.48
C VAL A 157 16.09 2.71 6.59
N GLY A 158 16.12 4.02 6.36
CA GLY A 158 16.54 4.99 7.37
C GLY A 158 15.58 5.10 8.56
N ARG A 159 14.27 4.94 8.34
CA ARG A 159 13.25 4.84 9.41
C ARG A 159 13.48 3.60 10.27
N ASN A 160 13.72 2.46 9.62
CA ASN A 160 13.96 1.18 10.27
C ASN A 160 15.25 1.21 11.09
N ALA A 161 16.34 1.74 10.53
CA ALA A 161 17.59 2.00 11.25
C ALA A 161 17.40 2.83 12.53
N ARG A 162 16.60 3.91 12.45
CA ARG A 162 16.22 4.73 13.61
C ARG A 162 15.40 3.95 14.62
N GLN A 163 14.50 3.06 14.19
CA GLN A 163 13.64 2.26 15.07
C GLN A 163 14.41 1.12 15.77
N VAL A 164 15.26 0.38 15.05
CA VAL A 164 16.21 -0.60 15.61
C VAL A 164 17.03 0.05 16.74
N SER A 165 17.57 1.25 16.49
CA SER A 165 18.38 1.94 17.49
C SER A 165 17.61 2.43 18.71
N ARG A 166 16.30 2.71 18.59
CA ARG A 166 15.44 2.96 19.76
C ARG A 166 15.26 1.70 20.59
N TYR A 167 14.93 0.57 19.95
CA TYR A 167 14.81 -0.71 20.63
C TYR A 167 16.10 -1.11 21.36
N LEU A 168 17.26 -0.91 20.74
CA LEU A 168 18.55 -1.16 21.39
C LEU A 168 18.83 -0.22 22.56
N ASP A 169 18.50 1.07 22.47
CA ASP A 169 18.67 2.00 23.61
C ASP A 169 17.69 1.68 24.77
N ASP A 170 16.45 1.31 24.47
CA ASP A 170 15.46 0.90 25.47
C ASP A 170 15.88 -0.41 26.16
N LEU A 171 16.40 -1.40 25.43
CA LEU A 171 16.97 -2.62 26.01
C LEU A 171 18.23 -2.33 26.85
N ARG A 172 19.08 -1.38 26.42
CA ARG A 172 20.25 -0.92 27.18
C ARG A 172 19.89 -0.31 28.55
N ARG A 173 18.65 0.18 28.71
CA ARG A 173 18.13 0.66 30.02
C ARG A 173 17.66 -0.48 30.91
N ARG A 174 17.28 -1.63 30.34
CA ARG A 174 16.89 -2.84 31.08
C ARG A 174 18.09 -3.70 31.51
N GLY A 175 19.24 -3.60 30.82
CA GLY A 175 20.46 -4.32 31.19
C GLY A 175 21.65 -4.06 30.25
N ARG A 176 22.74 -4.79 30.44
CA ARG A 176 23.96 -4.66 29.62
C ARG A 176 23.86 -5.51 28.36
N LEU A 177 23.73 -4.86 27.21
CA LEU A 177 23.64 -5.53 25.90
C LEU A 177 24.79 -6.52 25.61
N GLY A 178 26.01 -6.29 26.11
CA GLY A 178 27.14 -7.22 25.93
C GLY A 178 27.05 -8.50 26.79
N GLU A 179 26.37 -8.45 27.94
CA GLU A 179 26.08 -9.61 28.79
C GLU A 179 24.76 -10.30 28.38
N GLY A 180 23.92 -9.56 27.65
CA GLY A 180 22.63 -9.98 27.11
C GLY A 180 21.45 -9.57 28.00
N VAL A 181 20.40 -9.03 27.37
CA VAL A 181 19.20 -8.51 28.04
C VAL A 181 18.02 -9.44 27.78
N PRO A 182 17.27 -9.89 28.82
CA PRO A 182 16.06 -10.69 28.63
C PRO A 182 15.02 -9.98 27.78
N LEU A 183 14.37 -10.74 26.90
CA LEU A 183 13.26 -10.30 26.06
C LEU A 183 11.93 -10.77 26.64
N ASP A 184 10.86 -10.02 26.35
CA ASP A 184 9.52 -10.28 26.89
C ASP A 184 8.91 -11.61 26.38
N ASN A 185 9.49 -12.20 25.32
CA ASN A 185 9.15 -13.52 24.75
C ASN A 185 9.89 -14.69 25.40
N GLY A 186 10.68 -14.46 26.47
CA GLY A 186 11.49 -15.48 27.14
C GLY A 186 12.88 -15.71 26.55
N GLY A 187 13.22 -15.04 25.44
CA GLY A 187 14.55 -15.02 24.83
C GLY A 187 15.52 -14.05 25.49
N GLN A 188 16.70 -13.89 24.89
CA GLN A 188 17.71 -12.90 25.32
C GLN A 188 18.34 -12.25 24.10
N LEU A 189 18.49 -10.92 24.11
CA LEU A 189 19.21 -10.18 23.07
C LEU A 189 20.61 -9.77 23.56
N ARG A 190 21.66 -10.16 22.85
CA ARG A 190 23.04 -9.73 23.11
C ARG A 190 23.70 -9.06 21.91
N VAL A 191 24.63 -8.15 22.19
CA VAL A 191 25.53 -7.55 21.19
C VAL A 191 26.90 -8.19 21.33
N ALA A 192 27.42 -8.75 20.24
CA ALA A 192 28.66 -9.52 20.24
C ALA A 192 29.72 -8.90 19.31
N PHE A 193 30.98 -9.06 19.66
CA PHE A 193 32.13 -8.74 18.82
C PHE A 193 33.16 -9.86 18.97
N THR A 194 34.12 -9.94 18.05
CA THR A 194 35.18 -10.95 18.11
C THR A 194 36.46 -10.45 17.45
N ASP A 195 37.60 -10.90 17.98
CA ASP A 195 38.92 -10.69 17.38
C ASP A 195 39.27 -11.81 16.38
N ARG A 196 38.36 -12.76 16.16
CA ARG A 196 38.50 -13.84 15.19
C ARG A 196 38.47 -13.31 13.75
N GLU A 197 39.41 -13.74 12.93
CA GLU A 197 39.36 -13.60 11.49
C GLU A 197 38.83 -14.88 10.81
N ILE A 198 38.15 -14.73 9.68
CA ILE A 198 37.85 -15.84 8.77
C ILE A 198 39.11 -16.24 7.98
N PRO A 199 39.27 -17.50 7.53
CA PRO A 199 40.45 -17.89 6.77
C PRO A 199 40.54 -17.12 5.45
N ALA A 200 41.75 -16.70 5.07
CA ALA A 200 41.98 -15.78 3.95
C ALA A 200 41.42 -16.26 2.60
N GLU A 201 41.32 -17.58 2.39
CA GLU A 201 40.74 -18.22 1.19
C GLU A 201 39.24 -17.91 1.02
N TYR A 202 38.53 -17.62 2.12
CA TYR A 202 37.10 -17.30 2.14
C TYR A 202 36.83 -15.80 2.31
N ALA A 203 37.87 -14.98 2.52
CA ALA A 203 37.73 -13.54 2.74
C ALA A 203 37.43 -12.78 1.44
N ASN A 204 36.34 -12.01 1.41
CA ASN A 204 35.99 -11.14 0.28
C ASN A 204 36.36 -9.68 0.57
N ARG A 205 36.09 -8.78 -0.39
CA ARG A 205 36.32 -7.33 -0.25
C ARG A 205 35.33 -6.62 0.69
N HIS A 206 34.27 -7.30 1.14
CA HIS A 206 33.24 -6.75 2.02
C HIS A 206 33.62 -7.03 3.48
N VAL A 207 34.27 -6.04 4.09
CA VAL A 207 34.84 -6.18 5.44
C VAL A 207 33.75 -6.46 6.49
N THR A 208 32.53 -5.94 6.34
CA THR A 208 31.42 -6.22 7.26
C THR A 208 30.98 -7.69 7.20
N ASP A 209 30.69 -8.23 6.00
CA ASP A 209 30.33 -9.65 5.82
C ASP A 209 31.31 -10.58 6.53
N ASN A 210 32.62 -10.32 6.34
CA ASN A 210 33.69 -11.10 6.93
C ASN A 210 33.59 -11.10 8.47
N ARG A 211 33.30 -9.94 9.06
CA ARG A 211 33.14 -9.76 10.50
C ARG A 211 31.85 -10.38 11.06
N ILE A 212 30.74 -10.33 10.31
CA ILE A 212 29.48 -11.01 10.66
C ILE A 212 29.71 -12.53 10.70
N LEU A 213 30.37 -13.09 9.68
CA LEU A 213 30.77 -14.50 9.63
C LEU A 213 31.72 -14.87 10.78
N SER A 214 32.71 -14.03 11.09
CA SER A 214 33.59 -14.23 12.26
C SER A 214 32.80 -14.35 13.56
N VAL A 215 31.83 -13.45 13.81
CA VAL A 215 30.98 -13.50 15.02
C VAL A 215 30.13 -14.76 15.03
N ALA A 216 29.52 -15.15 13.91
CA ALA A 216 28.72 -16.38 13.85
C ALA A 216 29.56 -17.65 14.14
N LEU A 217 30.78 -17.74 13.59
CA LEU A 217 31.71 -18.84 13.88
C LEU A 217 32.18 -18.85 15.34
N ASP A 218 32.51 -17.70 15.92
CA ASP A 218 32.92 -17.57 17.32
C ASP A 218 31.79 -17.89 18.29
N VAL A 219 30.54 -17.56 17.96
CA VAL A 219 29.35 -18.00 18.69
C VAL A 219 29.20 -19.52 18.64
N ARG A 220 29.31 -20.14 17.44
CA ARG A 220 29.24 -21.61 17.27
C ARG A 220 30.29 -22.32 18.12
N ASP A 221 31.53 -21.85 18.06
CA ASP A 221 32.67 -22.54 18.69
C ASP A 221 32.72 -22.31 20.21
N ARG A 222 32.14 -21.22 20.74
CA ARG A 222 32.02 -20.98 22.20
C ARG A 222 30.78 -21.63 22.84
N HIS A 223 29.75 -21.94 22.06
CA HIS A 223 28.49 -22.52 22.54
C HIS A 223 28.14 -23.78 21.72
N PRO A 224 28.96 -24.85 21.76
CA PRO A 224 28.76 -26.05 20.95
C PRO A 224 27.41 -26.75 21.24
N ASP A 225 26.87 -26.55 22.44
CA ASP A 225 25.60 -27.14 22.90
C ASP A 225 24.35 -26.38 22.38
N GLN A 226 24.54 -25.25 21.68
CA GLN A 226 23.48 -24.36 21.20
C GLN A 226 23.68 -24.05 19.71
N GLN A 227 22.73 -24.45 18.87
CA GLN A 227 22.84 -24.25 17.41
C GLN A 227 23.00 -22.76 17.06
N ALA A 228 24.11 -22.40 16.43
CA ALA A 228 24.34 -21.08 15.85
C ALA A 228 23.75 -21.02 14.42
N VAL A 229 22.83 -20.07 14.19
CA VAL A 229 22.13 -19.88 12.91
C VAL A 229 22.31 -18.43 12.47
N LEU A 230 22.94 -18.22 11.31
CA LEU A 230 23.04 -16.91 10.67
C LEU A 230 21.75 -16.59 9.91
N ILE A 231 21.14 -15.45 10.21
CA ILE A 231 19.93 -14.97 9.55
C ILE A 231 20.30 -13.80 8.65
N THR A 232 20.14 -13.98 7.33
CA THR A 232 20.46 -12.95 6.33
C THR A 232 19.58 -13.07 5.09
N LYS A 233 19.25 -11.94 4.45
CA LYS A 233 18.57 -11.91 3.16
C LYS A 233 19.52 -12.16 1.97
N ASP A 234 20.83 -11.93 2.09
CA ASP A 234 21.80 -12.10 1.00
C ASP A 234 22.15 -13.57 0.74
N SER A 235 21.93 -14.04 -0.49
CA SER A 235 22.28 -15.39 -0.93
C SER A 235 23.79 -15.66 -0.93
N ASN A 236 24.62 -14.67 -1.26
CA ASN A 236 26.07 -14.80 -1.25
C ASN A 236 26.58 -15.01 0.17
N LEU A 237 26.01 -14.28 1.15
CA LEU A 237 26.39 -14.42 2.54
C LEU A 237 25.99 -15.80 3.10
N ARG A 238 24.81 -16.34 2.71
CA ARG A 238 24.41 -17.72 3.05
C ARG A 238 25.35 -18.77 2.44
N ILE A 239 25.71 -18.65 1.15
CA ILE A 239 26.64 -19.58 0.49
C ILE A 239 28.03 -19.58 1.18
N ARG A 240 28.51 -18.40 1.62
CA ARG A 240 29.78 -18.29 2.35
C ARG A 240 29.70 -18.86 3.77
N ALA A 241 28.55 -18.71 4.43
CA ALA A 241 28.31 -19.31 5.74
C ALA A 241 28.31 -20.85 5.66
N ASP A 242 27.61 -21.43 4.67
CA ASP A 242 27.60 -22.87 4.39
C ASP A 242 29.02 -23.42 4.12
N ALA A 243 29.79 -22.72 3.27
CA ALA A 243 31.19 -23.05 2.99
C ALA A 243 32.13 -22.99 4.22
N LEU A 244 31.72 -22.33 5.31
CA LEU A 244 32.42 -22.24 6.59
C LEU A 244 31.82 -23.17 7.67
N GLY A 245 30.84 -24.00 7.32
CA GLY A 245 30.14 -24.90 8.23
C GLY A 245 29.24 -24.17 9.24
N LEU A 246 28.64 -23.05 8.84
CA LEU A 246 27.58 -22.37 9.58
C LEU A 246 26.23 -22.73 8.99
N VAL A 247 25.23 -22.92 9.86
CA VAL A 247 23.82 -22.94 9.42
C VAL A 247 23.42 -21.51 9.08
N ALA A 248 22.87 -21.28 7.89
CA ALA A 248 22.38 -19.97 7.48
C ALA A 248 21.00 -20.07 6.84
N GLU A 249 20.05 -19.29 7.36
CA GLU A 249 18.65 -19.28 6.96
C GLU A 249 18.29 -17.91 6.36
N ASN A 250 17.34 -17.92 5.42
CA ASN A 250 16.80 -16.67 4.87
C ASN A 250 15.85 -16.04 5.88
N PHE A 251 15.93 -14.72 6.12
CA PHE A 251 14.90 -14.04 6.89
C PHE A 251 13.62 -13.93 6.06
N GLN A 252 12.75 -14.92 6.22
CA GLN A 252 11.35 -14.82 5.88
C GLN A 252 10.65 -14.13 7.05
N GLU A 253 10.02 -13.00 6.78
CA GLU A 253 8.83 -12.62 7.57
C GLU A 253 7.81 -13.74 7.40
N GLU A 254 6.90 -13.94 8.37
CA GLU A 254 5.70 -14.75 8.12
C GLU A 254 5.12 -14.26 6.79
N PRO A 255 5.07 -15.10 5.73
CA PRO A 255 4.63 -14.62 4.45
C PRO A 255 3.21 -14.11 4.60
N VAL A 256 3.02 -12.81 4.42
CA VAL A 256 1.76 -12.34 3.84
C VAL A 256 1.68 -13.11 2.53
N GLY A 257 0.69 -14.01 2.45
CA GLY A 257 0.75 -15.22 1.62
C GLY A 257 1.12 -14.96 0.17
N HIS A 258 1.50 -16.01 -0.56
CA HIS A 258 1.78 -15.86 -1.99
C HIS A 258 0.60 -15.14 -2.67
N VAL A 259 0.86 -14.37 -3.73
CA VAL A 259 -0.19 -13.56 -4.38
C VAL A 259 -1.36 -14.42 -4.89
N GLU A 260 -1.10 -15.71 -5.11
CA GLU A 260 -2.04 -16.78 -5.49
C GLU A 260 -2.86 -17.32 -4.28
N GLU A 261 -2.41 -17.09 -3.05
CA GLU A 261 -3.05 -17.42 -1.77
C GLU A 261 -3.77 -16.21 -1.14
N LEU A 262 -3.76 -15.04 -1.78
CA LEU A 262 -4.48 -13.87 -1.28
C LEU A 262 -5.98 -14.17 -1.13
N TYR A 263 -6.53 -13.76 0.01
CA TYR A 263 -7.97 -13.81 0.25
C TYR A 263 -8.72 -13.09 -0.88
N SER A 264 -9.49 -13.84 -1.66
CA SER A 264 -10.19 -13.36 -2.86
C SER A 264 -11.42 -12.49 -2.58
N GLY A 265 -11.94 -12.54 -1.34
CA GLY A 265 -13.24 -11.97 -0.97
C GLY A 265 -14.44 -12.76 -1.51
N VAL A 266 -14.21 -13.90 -2.18
CA VAL A 266 -15.23 -14.67 -2.91
C VAL A 266 -15.03 -16.17 -2.68
N ARG A 267 -16.05 -16.83 -2.13
CA ARG A 267 -16.17 -18.28 -2.00
C ARG A 267 -17.10 -18.85 -3.07
N GLU A 268 -16.86 -20.08 -3.51
CA GLU A 268 -17.85 -20.85 -4.26
C GLU A 268 -18.36 -21.99 -3.36
N LEU A 269 -19.68 -22.18 -3.28
CA LEU A 269 -20.30 -23.26 -2.52
C LEU A 269 -21.15 -24.13 -3.45
N LEU A 270 -21.05 -25.44 -3.27
CA LEU A 270 -21.96 -26.41 -3.88
C LEU A 270 -23.11 -26.65 -2.91
N VAL A 271 -24.33 -26.44 -3.37
CA VAL A 271 -25.58 -26.57 -2.61
C VAL A 271 -26.62 -27.34 -3.43
N ASP A 272 -27.65 -27.86 -2.78
CA ASP A 272 -28.77 -28.48 -3.49
C ASP A 272 -29.62 -27.42 -4.22
N ALA A 273 -30.19 -27.79 -5.37
CA ALA A 273 -31.12 -26.94 -6.12
C ALA A 273 -32.24 -26.34 -5.24
N ALA A 274 -32.75 -27.11 -4.29
CA ALA A 274 -33.79 -26.69 -3.36
C ALA A 274 -33.36 -25.54 -2.43
N GLU A 275 -32.07 -25.43 -2.11
CA GLU A 275 -31.54 -24.33 -1.30
C GLU A 275 -31.41 -23.03 -2.10
N ILE A 276 -31.06 -23.13 -3.39
CA ILE A 276 -31.06 -21.98 -4.31
C ILE A 276 -32.49 -21.49 -4.54
N ASP A 277 -33.45 -22.40 -4.76
CA ASP A 277 -34.88 -22.08 -4.88
C ASP A 277 -35.44 -21.44 -3.60
N ARG A 278 -35.00 -21.92 -2.41
CA ARG A 278 -35.33 -21.32 -1.11
C ARG A 278 -34.74 -19.91 -1.01
N PHE A 279 -33.46 -19.75 -1.32
CA PHE A 279 -32.76 -18.46 -1.26
C PHE A 279 -33.40 -17.40 -2.17
N TYR A 280 -33.82 -17.77 -3.39
CA TYR A 280 -34.55 -16.86 -4.28
C TYR A 280 -35.93 -16.44 -3.76
N ARG A 281 -36.58 -17.28 -2.94
CA ARG A 281 -37.92 -17.03 -2.39
C ARG A 281 -37.89 -16.27 -1.07
N GLU A 282 -36.97 -16.63 -0.20
CA GLU A 282 -36.89 -16.16 1.19
C GLU A 282 -35.88 -15.02 1.36
N GLY A 283 -34.92 -14.88 0.44
CA GLY A 283 -33.90 -13.83 0.48
C GLY A 283 -32.84 -14.02 1.58
N VAL A 284 -32.77 -15.22 2.16
CA VAL A 284 -31.82 -15.60 3.20
C VAL A 284 -31.49 -17.09 3.08
N LEU A 285 -30.28 -17.47 3.46
CA LEU A 285 -29.82 -18.85 3.55
C LEU A 285 -28.82 -18.96 4.72
N ASP A 286 -29.01 -19.95 5.59
CA ASP A 286 -28.04 -20.25 6.65
C ASP A 286 -26.74 -20.79 6.00
N PRO A 287 -25.56 -20.23 6.30
CA PRO A 287 -24.30 -20.74 5.76
C PRO A 287 -23.97 -22.12 6.34
N PRO A 288 -23.31 -23.01 5.57
CA PRO A 288 -22.73 -24.22 6.12
C PRO A 288 -21.63 -23.89 7.14
N VAL A 289 -21.32 -24.83 8.03
CA VAL A 289 -20.15 -24.72 8.92
C VAL A 289 -18.91 -25.09 8.10
N GLU A 290 -18.04 -24.12 7.89
CA GLU A 290 -16.85 -24.21 7.03
C GLU A 290 -15.59 -23.84 7.82
N GLU A 291 -14.44 -24.42 7.43
CA GLU A 291 -13.11 -24.04 7.90
C GLU A 291 -12.25 -23.58 6.71
N PRO A 292 -11.85 -22.29 6.63
CA PRO A 292 -12.11 -21.21 7.57
C PRO A 292 -13.59 -20.74 7.58
N PRO A 293 -14.06 -20.15 8.69
CA PRO A 293 -15.41 -19.60 8.78
C PRO A 293 -15.65 -18.47 7.78
N PHE A 294 -16.92 -18.07 7.61
CA PHE A 294 -17.29 -16.95 6.76
C PHE A 294 -16.83 -15.61 7.37
N ARG A 295 -16.24 -14.75 6.54
CA ARG A 295 -15.77 -13.42 6.93
C ARG A 295 -16.79 -12.34 6.64
N PRO A 296 -16.85 -11.24 7.42
CA PRO A 296 -17.71 -10.11 7.10
C PRO A 296 -17.53 -9.63 5.65
N ASN A 297 -18.65 -9.38 4.96
CA ASN A 297 -18.66 -8.94 3.56
C ASN A 297 -18.04 -9.93 2.56
N GLU A 298 -17.83 -11.20 2.92
CA GLU A 298 -17.43 -12.26 1.98
C GLU A 298 -18.56 -12.56 0.99
N TYR A 299 -18.24 -12.61 -0.30
CA TYR A 299 -19.19 -12.95 -1.35
C TYR A 299 -19.23 -14.45 -1.62
N VAL A 300 -20.39 -14.94 -2.01
CA VAL A 300 -20.62 -16.37 -2.24
C VAL A 300 -21.29 -16.57 -3.60
N HIS A 301 -20.68 -17.43 -4.40
CA HIS A 301 -21.29 -17.98 -5.62
C HIS A 301 -21.87 -19.36 -5.29
N LEU A 302 -23.18 -19.41 -5.07
CA LEU A 302 -23.93 -20.64 -4.87
C LEU A 302 -24.08 -21.36 -6.22
N LYS A 303 -23.72 -22.64 -6.29
CA LYS A 303 -23.86 -23.50 -7.46
C LYS A 303 -24.63 -24.75 -7.10
N ASP A 304 -25.57 -25.13 -7.94
CA ASP A 304 -26.24 -26.43 -7.86
C ASP A 304 -25.22 -27.56 -8.10
N ALA A 305 -25.13 -28.51 -7.17
CA ALA A 305 -24.22 -29.66 -7.26
C ALA A 305 -24.48 -30.56 -8.49
N HIS A 306 -25.65 -30.42 -9.12
CA HIS A 306 -26.09 -31.22 -10.27
C HIS A 306 -26.37 -30.39 -11.54
N SER A 307 -26.24 -29.06 -11.49
CA SER A 307 -26.49 -28.18 -12.64
C SER A 307 -25.52 -27.00 -12.71
N THR A 308 -24.89 -26.79 -13.87
CA THR A 308 -23.97 -25.67 -14.09
C THR A 308 -24.67 -24.34 -14.40
N SER A 309 -25.97 -24.35 -14.68
CA SER A 309 -26.77 -23.15 -15.00
C SER A 309 -27.61 -22.65 -13.84
N HIS A 310 -27.82 -23.46 -12.80
CA HIS A 310 -28.59 -23.07 -11.63
C HIS A 310 -27.63 -22.56 -10.55
N THR A 311 -27.55 -21.24 -10.43
CA THR A 311 -26.63 -20.56 -9.51
C THR A 311 -27.31 -19.35 -8.87
N ALA A 312 -26.76 -18.86 -7.76
CA ALA A 312 -27.13 -17.59 -7.16
C ALA A 312 -25.90 -16.84 -6.64
N LEU A 313 -26.04 -15.51 -6.52
CA LEU A 313 -25.02 -14.63 -5.96
C LEU A 313 -25.49 -14.12 -4.59
N ALA A 314 -24.68 -14.35 -3.57
CA ALA A 314 -24.96 -13.97 -2.19
C ALA A 314 -23.77 -13.22 -1.57
N LYS A 315 -24.01 -12.62 -0.41
CA LYS A 315 -23.03 -12.00 0.49
C LYS A 315 -23.28 -12.52 1.90
N TYR A 316 -22.23 -12.82 2.66
CA TYR A 316 -22.36 -13.10 4.08
C TYR A 316 -22.48 -11.80 4.88
N ARG A 317 -23.58 -11.66 5.63
CA ARG A 317 -23.77 -10.53 6.57
C ARG A 317 -23.53 -11.03 7.99
N ALA A 318 -22.35 -10.69 8.53
CA ALA A 318 -21.94 -11.12 9.87
C ALA A 318 -22.89 -10.69 11.00
N ALA A 319 -23.63 -9.58 10.85
CA ALA A 319 -24.63 -9.13 11.81
C ALA A 319 -25.83 -10.09 11.95
N ASP A 320 -26.20 -10.77 10.86
CA ASP A 320 -27.33 -11.72 10.82
C ASP A 320 -26.85 -13.18 10.94
N GLY A 321 -25.55 -13.44 10.76
CA GLY A 321 -24.99 -14.78 10.65
C GLY A 321 -25.40 -15.53 9.36
N ALA A 322 -25.91 -14.81 8.35
CA ALA A 322 -26.62 -15.40 7.21
C ALA A 322 -26.06 -14.96 5.85
N LEU A 323 -26.32 -15.78 4.82
CA LEU A 323 -26.14 -15.41 3.41
C LEU A 323 -27.38 -14.65 2.92
N VAL A 324 -27.16 -13.49 2.31
CA VAL A 324 -28.20 -12.59 1.79
C VAL A 324 -27.94 -12.22 0.33
N PRO A 325 -28.96 -11.88 -0.48
CA PRO A 325 -28.76 -11.47 -1.87
C PRO A 325 -27.98 -10.16 -1.97
N LEU A 326 -27.34 -9.95 -3.12
CA LEU A 326 -26.75 -8.66 -3.47
C LEU A 326 -27.81 -7.56 -3.54
N ILE A 327 -27.38 -6.31 -3.37
CA ILE A 327 -28.23 -5.14 -3.58
C ILE A 327 -28.81 -5.13 -5.01
N LYS A 328 -30.02 -4.60 -5.16
CA LYS A 328 -30.66 -4.47 -6.47
C LYS A 328 -30.09 -3.25 -7.20
N PHE A 329 -29.23 -3.50 -8.18
CA PHE A 329 -28.71 -2.43 -9.04
C PHE A 329 -29.84 -1.71 -9.81
N PRO A 330 -29.74 -0.39 -10.05
CA PRO A 330 -30.68 0.32 -10.91
C PRO A 330 -30.77 -0.32 -12.30
N LYS A 331 -31.97 -0.30 -12.92
CA LYS A 331 -32.14 -0.86 -14.27
C LYS A 331 -31.20 -0.24 -15.28
N GLU A 332 -30.89 1.05 -15.14
CA GLU A 332 -30.02 1.82 -16.04
C GLU A 332 -28.53 1.55 -15.80
N GLY A 333 -28.19 0.86 -14.70
CA GLY A 333 -26.82 0.68 -14.21
C GLY A 333 -26.44 1.71 -13.16
N VAL A 334 -25.26 1.54 -12.59
CA VAL A 334 -24.61 2.48 -11.67
C VAL A 334 -23.86 3.49 -12.53
N TRP A 335 -24.35 4.72 -12.65
CA TRP A 335 -23.82 5.70 -13.62
C TRP A 335 -23.66 5.13 -15.05
N GLY A 336 -24.71 4.44 -15.54
CA GLY A 336 -24.72 3.79 -16.85
C GLY A 336 -23.91 2.48 -16.96
N ILE A 337 -23.18 2.09 -15.91
CA ILE A 337 -22.40 0.85 -15.88
C ILE A 337 -23.22 -0.29 -15.29
N ARG A 338 -23.30 -1.41 -16.01
CA ARG A 338 -23.80 -2.69 -15.49
C ARG A 338 -22.64 -3.67 -15.34
N PRO A 339 -22.63 -4.53 -14.30
CA PRO A 339 -21.62 -5.57 -14.16
C PRO A 339 -21.73 -6.56 -15.31
N ARG A 340 -20.59 -6.93 -15.92
CA ARG A 340 -20.51 -7.90 -17.02
C ARG A 340 -20.33 -9.34 -16.56
N ASN A 341 -19.81 -9.52 -15.35
CA ASN A 341 -19.54 -10.81 -14.73
C ASN A 341 -19.83 -10.76 -13.21
N LYS A 342 -19.78 -11.93 -12.55
CA LYS A 342 -20.06 -12.07 -11.10
C LYS A 342 -19.14 -11.19 -10.23
N GLU A 343 -17.87 -11.07 -10.60
CA GLU A 343 -16.84 -10.35 -9.83
C GLU A 343 -17.13 -8.84 -9.83
N GLN A 344 -17.54 -8.30 -10.98
CA GLN A 344 -18.00 -6.91 -11.09
C GLN A 344 -19.32 -6.67 -10.33
N ALA A 345 -20.20 -7.66 -10.24
CA ALA A 345 -21.43 -7.55 -9.45
C ALA A 345 -21.11 -7.49 -7.94
N PHE A 346 -20.21 -8.35 -7.46
CA PHE A 346 -19.69 -8.29 -6.10
C PHE A 346 -19.01 -6.94 -5.81
N ALA A 347 -18.17 -6.45 -6.73
CA ALA A 347 -17.52 -5.14 -6.58
C ALA A 347 -18.52 -3.98 -6.48
N LEU A 348 -19.57 -3.93 -7.33
CA LEU A 348 -20.57 -2.87 -7.25
C LEU A 348 -21.43 -2.96 -5.98
N ASP A 349 -21.76 -4.17 -5.51
CA ASP A 349 -22.43 -4.36 -4.21
C ASP A 349 -21.56 -3.80 -3.06
N LEU A 350 -20.27 -4.10 -3.07
CA LEU A 350 -19.32 -3.68 -2.04
C LEU A 350 -19.08 -2.16 -2.03
N LEU A 351 -18.92 -1.58 -3.21
CA LEU A 351 -18.70 -0.14 -3.38
C LEU A 351 -19.90 0.69 -2.91
N LEU A 352 -21.12 0.25 -3.22
CA LEU A 352 -22.36 0.96 -2.89
C LEU A 352 -22.85 0.74 -1.45
N ASN A 353 -22.36 -0.30 -0.74
CA ASN A 353 -22.74 -0.60 0.64
C ASN A 353 -22.17 0.43 1.64
N ASP A 354 -23.01 1.27 2.24
CA ASP A 354 -22.58 2.35 3.15
C ASP A 354 -22.02 1.87 4.51
N GLU A 355 -22.32 0.63 4.90
CA GLU A 355 -21.77 0.02 6.12
C GLU A 355 -20.26 -0.25 6.00
N VAL A 356 -19.77 -0.52 4.78
CA VAL A 356 -18.35 -0.76 4.51
C VAL A 356 -17.63 0.56 4.21
N LYS A 357 -16.73 0.98 5.09
CA LYS A 357 -15.96 2.23 4.95
C LYS A 357 -14.60 2.03 4.26
N LEU A 358 -14.03 0.83 4.30
CA LEU A 358 -12.78 0.48 3.62
C LEU A 358 -13.01 -0.62 2.58
N VAL A 359 -12.94 -0.27 1.30
CA VAL A 359 -13.09 -1.21 0.18
C VAL A 359 -11.72 -1.46 -0.45
N THR A 360 -11.38 -2.71 -0.72
CA THR A 360 -10.19 -3.06 -1.51
C THR A 360 -10.60 -3.86 -2.76
N ILE A 361 -10.15 -3.43 -3.94
CA ILE A 361 -10.37 -4.13 -5.21
C ILE A 361 -9.02 -4.46 -5.83
N VAL A 362 -8.68 -5.74 -5.82
CA VAL A 362 -7.51 -6.31 -6.51
C VAL A 362 -7.95 -6.86 -7.86
N GLY A 363 -7.05 -6.91 -8.84
CA GLY A 363 -7.31 -7.63 -10.08
C GLY A 363 -6.46 -7.15 -11.24
N LYS A 364 -6.40 -7.95 -12.32
CA LYS A 364 -5.57 -7.65 -13.50
C LYS A 364 -5.96 -6.32 -14.19
N ALA A 365 -5.07 -5.75 -14.99
CA ALA A 365 -5.42 -4.61 -15.86
C ALA A 365 -6.60 -4.95 -16.79
N GLY A 366 -7.60 -4.05 -16.86
CA GLY A 366 -8.77 -4.23 -17.74
C GLY A 366 -9.96 -4.98 -17.13
N THR A 367 -9.90 -5.33 -15.86
CA THR A 367 -11.02 -5.87 -15.06
C THR A 367 -12.08 -4.82 -14.69
N GLY A 368 -11.72 -3.53 -14.76
CA GLY A 368 -12.64 -2.40 -14.55
C GLY A 368 -12.60 -1.73 -13.16
N LYS A 369 -11.68 -2.12 -12.27
CA LYS A 369 -11.57 -1.63 -10.87
C LYS A 369 -11.85 -0.13 -10.70
N THR A 370 -11.02 0.72 -11.31
CA THR A 370 -11.10 2.19 -11.20
C THR A 370 -12.41 2.73 -11.78
N LEU A 371 -12.85 2.19 -12.92
CA LEU A 371 -14.10 2.59 -13.57
C LEU A 371 -15.32 2.31 -12.70
N LEU A 372 -15.39 1.12 -12.10
CA LEU A 372 -16.47 0.74 -11.18
C LEU A 372 -16.43 1.60 -9.90
N ALA A 373 -15.24 1.86 -9.36
CA ALA A 373 -15.07 2.71 -8.18
C ALA A 373 -15.54 4.15 -8.44
N ILE A 374 -15.18 4.75 -9.59
CA ILE A 374 -15.62 6.10 -9.97
C ILE A 374 -17.13 6.13 -10.23
N ALA A 375 -17.69 5.13 -10.94
CA ALA A 375 -19.13 5.06 -11.20
C ALA A 375 -19.94 4.98 -9.91
N ALA A 376 -19.51 4.14 -8.96
CA ALA A 376 -20.12 4.05 -7.64
C ALA A 376 -19.94 5.36 -6.84
N GLY A 377 -18.75 5.97 -6.85
CA GLY A 377 -18.52 7.26 -6.19
C GLY A 377 -19.44 8.37 -6.70
N LEU A 378 -19.61 8.48 -8.01
CA LEU A 378 -20.53 9.43 -8.63
C LEU A 378 -21.99 9.11 -8.31
N GLN A 379 -22.39 7.83 -8.29
CA GLN A 379 -23.73 7.41 -7.86
C GLN A 379 -24.01 7.86 -6.42
N LYS A 380 -23.11 7.54 -5.48
CA LYS A 380 -23.26 7.89 -4.06
C LYS A 380 -23.19 9.40 -3.78
N THR A 381 -22.54 10.17 -4.66
CA THR A 381 -22.37 11.63 -4.50
C THR A 381 -23.49 12.42 -5.17
N MET A 382 -23.85 12.11 -6.41
CA MET A 382 -24.79 12.91 -7.22
C MET A 382 -26.24 12.43 -7.16
N GLU A 383 -26.47 11.11 -7.15
CA GLU A 383 -27.82 10.54 -7.19
C GLU A 383 -28.36 10.25 -5.79
N GLU A 384 -27.52 9.74 -4.89
CA GLU A 384 -27.90 9.35 -3.52
C GLU A 384 -27.52 10.39 -2.46
N ALA A 385 -26.68 11.38 -2.81
CA ALA A 385 -26.23 12.48 -1.93
C ALA A 385 -25.66 12.04 -0.55
N VAL A 386 -25.06 10.85 -0.48
CA VAL A 386 -24.42 10.29 0.74
C VAL A 386 -23.08 10.95 1.03
N TYR A 387 -22.32 11.30 -0.02
CA TYR A 387 -21.04 12.00 0.09
C TYR A 387 -21.12 13.34 -0.63
N HIS A 388 -20.31 14.32 -0.20
CA HIS A 388 -20.28 15.65 -0.82
C HIS A 388 -19.37 15.75 -2.04
N LYS A 389 -18.39 14.85 -2.17
CA LYS A 389 -17.38 14.88 -3.22
C LYS A 389 -16.75 13.49 -3.43
N VAL A 390 -16.42 13.19 -4.69
CA VAL A 390 -15.52 12.09 -5.08
C VAL A 390 -14.09 12.62 -5.15
N LEU A 391 -13.18 12.07 -4.35
CA LEU A 391 -11.75 12.39 -4.40
C LEU A 391 -11.00 11.21 -5.01
N VAL A 392 -10.44 11.36 -6.19
CA VAL A 392 -9.59 10.33 -6.81
C VAL A 392 -8.13 10.75 -6.67
N SER A 393 -7.31 9.85 -6.10
CA SER A 393 -5.89 10.05 -5.97
C SER A 393 -5.09 8.88 -6.52
N ARG A 394 -3.95 9.19 -7.13
CA ARG A 394 -3.00 8.19 -7.64
C ARG A 394 -1.60 8.52 -7.12
N PRO A 395 -0.80 7.55 -6.65
CA PRO A 395 0.59 7.80 -6.37
C PRO A 395 1.37 7.93 -7.67
N ILE A 396 2.54 8.56 -7.60
CA ILE A 396 3.28 8.96 -8.78
C ILE A 396 4.71 8.43 -8.68
N PHE A 397 5.03 7.47 -9.53
CA PHE A 397 6.35 6.88 -9.68
C PHE A 397 6.89 7.26 -11.06
N PRO A 398 7.87 8.20 -11.14
CA PRO A 398 8.47 8.57 -12.41
C PRO A 398 9.45 7.49 -12.87
N LEU A 399 9.18 6.88 -14.01
CA LEU A 399 10.13 6.00 -14.70
C LEU A 399 11.25 6.84 -15.34
N GLY A 400 12.28 7.18 -14.56
CA GLY A 400 13.48 7.85 -15.04
C GLY A 400 13.90 9.06 -14.20
N ARG A 401 13.82 10.27 -14.78
CA ARG A 401 14.25 11.52 -14.11
C ARG A 401 13.13 12.08 -13.24
N ASP A 402 13.51 12.72 -12.13
CA ASP A 402 12.58 13.42 -11.25
C ASP A 402 11.72 14.45 -11.98
N ILE A 403 10.44 14.48 -11.63
CA ILE A 403 9.41 15.36 -12.20
C ILE A 403 9.77 16.85 -12.08
N GLY A 404 10.58 17.21 -11.07
CA GLY A 404 11.09 18.56 -10.88
C GLY A 404 11.88 19.14 -12.06
N TYR A 405 12.40 18.30 -12.96
CA TYR A 405 13.16 18.74 -14.15
C TYR A 405 12.31 19.00 -15.40
N LEU A 406 11.02 18.65 -15.41
CA LEU A 406 10.13 19.01 -16.52
C LEU A 406 9.81 20.52 -16.47
N PRO A 407 9.84 21.25 -17.61
CA PRO A 407 9.31 22.61 -17.68
C PRO A 407 7.77 22.61 -17.63
N GLY A 408 7.17 23.72 -17.20
CA GLY A 408 5.72 23.87 -17.03
C GLY A 408 5.30 24.06 -15.57
N ASP A 409 4.00 24.20 -15.34
CA ASP A 409 3.40 24.27 -14.01
C ASP A 409 3.30 22.88 -13.37
N VAL A 410 3.07 22.83 -12.05
CA VAL A 410 3.01 21.57 -11.29
C VAL A 410 1.93 20.64 -11.87
N GLU A 411 0.76 21.18 -12.18
CA GLU A 411 -0.37 20.42 -12.74
C GLU A 411 -0.07 19.85 -14.15
N GLU A 412 0.53 20.64 -15.04
CA GLU A 412 0.97 20.17 -16.37
C GLU A 412 1.93 18.98 -16.29
N LYS A 413 2.79 18.95 -15.26
CA LYS A 413 3.75 17.86 -15.00
C LYS A 413 3.12 16.62 -14.38
N LEU A 414 1.88 16.68 -13.91
CA LEU A 414 1.21 15.57 -13.23
C LEU A 414 0.08 14.96 -14.07
N ASN A 415 -0.50 15.76 -14.97
CA ASN A 415 -1.56 15.36 -15.89
C ASN A 415 -1.32 14.02 -16.63
N PRO A 416 -0.12 13.68 -17.13
CA PRO A 416 0.12 12.39 -17.79
C PRO A 416 -0.19 11.15 -16.91
N TRP A 417 -0.01 11.25 -15.60
CA TRP A 417 -0.31 10.18 -14.65
C TRP A 417 -1.80 10.12 -14.29
N MET A 418 -2.52 11.25 -14.38
CA MET A 418 -3.95 11.34 -14.07
C MET A 418 -4.84 11.09 -15.30
N GLN A 419 -4.30 11.15 -16.52
CA GLN A 419 -5.06 10.97 -17.76
C GLN A 419 -5.95 9.70 -17.80
N PRO A 420 -5.51 8.51 -17.33
CA PRO A 420 -6.39 7.33 -17.30
C PRO A 420 -7.62 7.48 -16.40
N ILE A 421 -7.58 8.36 -15.40
CA ILE A 421 -8.74 8.70 -14.55
C ILE A 421 -9.69 9.60 -15.33
N TYR A 422 -9.17 10.66 -15.97
CA TYR A 422 -9.97 11.55 -16.83
C TYR A 422 -10.67 10.77 -17.96
N ASP A 423 -9.97 9.85 -18.62
CA ASP A 423 -10.53 9.00 -19.68
C ASP A 423 -11.70 8.12 -19.18
N ASN A 424 -11.63 7.61 -17.94
CA ASN A 424 -12.74 6.87 -17.32
C ASN A 424 -13.94 7.78 -17.01
N VAL A 425 -13.71 9.01 -16.53
CA VAL A 425 -14.79 9.97 -16.24
C VAL A 425 -15.48 10.40 -17.53
N GLU A 426 -14.73 10.71 -18.60
CA GLU A 426 -15.29 11.03 -19.91
C GLU A 426 -16.14 9.90 -20.49
N PHE A 427 -15.76 8.64 -20.24
CA PHE A 427 -16.52 7.46 -20.64
C PHE A 427 -17.84 7.35 -19.87
N LEU A 428 -17.84 7.57 -18.54
CA LEU A 428 -19.04 7.53 -17.69
C LEU A 428 -20.05 8.63 -18.05
N MET A 429 -19.57 9.83 -18.39
CA MET A 429 -20.43 10.93 -18.85
C MET A 429 -21.07 10.68 -20.24
N GLY A 430 -20.71 9.59 -20.93
CA GLY A 430 -21.28 9.21 -22.24
C GLY A 430 -21.01 10.24 -23.35
N LEU A 431 -20.01 11.11 -23.17
CA LEU A 431 -19.80 12.31 -23.99
C LEU A 431 -19.58 11.96 -25.46
N SER A 432 -20.57 12.28 -26.30
CA SER A 432 -20.44 12.09 -27.74
C SER A 432 -19.41 13.07 -28.33
N ARG A 433 -18.98 12.81 -29.58
CA ARG A 433 -18.15 13.77 -30.33
C ARG A 433 -18.85 15.12 -30.57
N ALA A 434 -20.16 15.23 -30.35
CA ALA A 434 -20.88 16.50 -30.38
C ALA A 434 -20.85 17.21 -29.02
N ASP A 435 -21.00 16.48 -27.91
CA ASP A 435 -20.94 17.05 -26.55
C ASP A 435 -19.55 17.64 -26.25
N LYS A 436 -18.49 16.91 -26.61
CA LYS A 436 -17.10 17.41 -26.51
C LYS A 436 -16.85 18.65 -27.39
N LYS A 437 -17.59 18.82 -28.48
CA LYS A 437 -17.56 20.04 -29.32
C LYS A 437 -18.43 21.18 -28.77
N ALA A 438 -19.43 20.86 -27.95
CA ALA A 438 -20.25 21.82 -27.25
C ALA A 438 -19.61 22.30 -25.92
N GLY A 439 -18.43 21.79 -25.58
CA GLY A 439 -17.68 22.16 -24.37
C GLY A 439 -17.94 21.28 -23.16
N ARG A 440 -18.86 20.31 -23.24
CA ARG A 440 -19.12 19.37 -22.15
C ARG A 440 -17.92 18.44 -21.96
N SER A 441 -17.39 18.42 -20.75
CA SER A 441 -16.17 17.70 -20.38
C SER A 441 -16.25 17.28 -18.90
N TYR A 442 -15.36 16.38 -18.48
CA TYR A 442 -15.14 16.05 -17.07
C TYR A 442 -14.86 17.28 -16.20
N HIS A 443 -14.37 18.38 -16.79
CA HIS A 443 -14.21 19.68 -16.12
C HIS A 443 -15.50 20.16 -15.45
N GLU A 444 -16.70 19.87 -15.99
CA GLU A 444 -17.96 20.28 -15.35
C GLU A 444 -18.11 19.69 -13.93
N LEU A 445 -17.66 18.45 -13.70
CA LEU A 445 -17.70 17.81 -12.38
C LEU A 445 -16.64 18.39 -11.42
N ILE A 446 -15.52 18.88 -11.96
CA ILE A 446 -14.44 19.50 -11.18
C ILE A 446 -14.80 20.95 -10.82
N ASP A 447 -15.29 21.73 -11.78
CA ASP A 447 -15.70 23.13 -11.61
C ASP A 447 -16.89 23.26 -10.64
N LEU A 448 -17.81 22.29 -10.64
CA LEU A 448 -18.90 22.18 -9.66
C LEU A 448 -18.42 21.66 -8.28
N GLY A 449 -17.17 21.25 -8.13
CA GLY A 449 -16.61 20.71 -6.89
C GLY A 449 -17.10 19.31 -6.50
N ILE A 450 -17.78 18.61 -7.41
CA ILE A 450 -18.32 17.25 -7.22
C ILE A 450 -17.19 16.22 -7.26
N MET A 451 -16.15 16.47 -8.05
CA MET A 451 -14.98 15.61 -8.20
C MET A 451 -13.67 16.38 -8.05
N GLU A 452 -12.68 15.76 -7.41
CA GLU A 452 -11.31 16.28 -7.26
C GLU A 452 -10.34 15.15 -7.65
N ILE A 453 -9.37 15.43 -8.52
CA ILE A 453 -8.38 14.46 -9.00
C ILE A 453 -6.99 15.01 -8.68
N GLU A 454 -6.26 14.39 -7.75
CA GLU A 454 -5.00 14.92 -7.24
C GLU A 454 -3.91 13.85 -7.00
N PRO A 455 -2.62 14.22 -6.97
CA PRO A 455 -1.56 13.33 -6.51
C PRO A 455 -1.80 12.90 -5.05
N LEU A 456 -1.56 11.63 -4.75
CA LEU A 456 -1.74 11.08 -3.40
C LEU A 456 -0.90 11.78 -2.30
N THR A 457 0.15 12.50 -2.68
CA THR A 457 0.95 13.32 -1.76
C THR A 457 0.14 14.45 -1.11
N TYR A 458 -0.92 14.95 -1.75
CA TYR A 458 -1.73 16.08 -1.27
C TYR A 458 -2.71 15.70 -0.16
N ILE A 459 -3.05 14.41 -0.01
CA ILE A 459 -3.81 13.89 1.13
C ILE A 459 -3.03 14.05 2.46
N ARG A 460 -1.70 14.18 2.42
CA ARG A 460 -0.88 14.38 3.63
C ARG A 460 -1.14 15.77 4.24
N GLY A 461 -1.41 15.79 5.54
CA GLY A 461 -1.79 16.99 6.31
C GLY A 461 -3.31 17.20 6.44
N ARG A 462 -4.13 16.62 5.55
CA ARG A 462 -5.60 16.78 5.55
C ARG A 462 -6.30 15.83 6.53
N SER A 463 -7.45 16.26 7.07
CA SER A 463 -8.54 15.40 7.53
C SER A 463 -9.66 15.52 6.49
N ILE A 464 -10.26 14.39 6.10
CA ILE A 464 -11.16 14.33 4.93
C ILE A 464 -12.48 13.66 5.34
N PRO A 465 -13.47 14.42 5.88
CA PRO A 465 -14.80 13.93 6.21
C PRO A 465 -15.77 13.99 5.01
N GLN A 466 -16.83 13.19 5.06
CA GLN A 466 -17.96 13.19 4.11
C GLN A 466 -17.59 13.04 2.62
N GLN A 467 -16.55 12.25 2.30
CA GLN A 467 -16.09 12.04 0.92
C GLN A 467 -16.04 10.57 0.49
N TYR A 468 -16.14 10.36 -0.82
CA TYR A 468 -15.88 9.08 -1.47
C TYR A 468 -14.46 9.11 -2.05
N ILE A 469 -13.50 8.58 -1.30
CA ILE A 469 -12.08 8.61 -1.66
C ILE A 469 -11.74 7.35 -2.45
N ILE A 470 -11.05 7.50 -3.58
CA ILE A 470 -10.53 6.41 -4.42
C ILE A 470 -9.02 6.59 -4.52
N VAL A 471 -8.24 5.61 -4.07
CA VAL A 471 -6.79 5.55 -4.23
C VAL A 471 -6.47 4.47 -5.26
N ASP A 472 -6.13 4.88 -6.48
CA ASP A 472 -5.78 3.97 -7.57
C ASP A 472 -4.28 3.65 -7.58
N GLU A 473 -3.92 2.51 -8.16
CA GLU A 473 -2.57 1.90 -8.11
C GLU A 473 -2.00 1.74 -6.69
N ALA A 474 -2.86 1.36 -5.73
CA ALA A 474 -2.50 1.21 -4.32
C ALA A 474 -1.42 0.15 -4.05
N GLN A 475 -1.15 -0.78 -4.98
CA GLN A 475 -0.01 -1.72 -4.90
C GLN A 475 1.36 -1.02 -4.89
N ASN A 476 1.44 0.21 -5.40
CA ASN A 476 2.69 0.95 -5.42
C ASN A 476 3.01 1.63 -4.09
N LEU A 477 2.16 1.48 -3.07
CA LEU A 477 2.31 2.11 -1.76
C LEU A 477 3.03 1.19 -0.77
N THR A 478 3.82 1.77 0.13
CA THR A 478 4.31 1.04 1.30
C THR A 478 3.16 0.79 2.32
N PRO A 479 3.23 -0.25 3.16
CA PRO A 479 2.28 -0.46 4.27
C PRO A 479 2.13 0.77 5.17
N HIS A 480 3.22 1.52 5.38
CA HIS A 480 3.20 2.75 6.16
C HIS A 480 2.41 3.88 5.47
N GLU A 481 2.51 4.01 4.15
CA GLU A 481 1.77 5.03 3.41
C GLU A 481 0.28 4.74 3.39
N VAL A 482 -0.12 3.49 3.14
CA VAL A 482 -1.55 3.12 3.21
C VAL A 482 -2.10 3.36 4.61
N LYS A 483 -1.37 2.98 5.68
CA LYS A 483 -1.73 3.35 7.05
C LYS A 483 -1.89 4.87 7.22
N THR A 484 -0.96 5.67 6.68
CA THR A 484 -0.99 7.15 6.75
C THR A 484 -2.19 7.76 6.01
N ILE A 485 -2.76 7.06 5.04
CA ILE A 485 -3.93 7.51 4.26
C ILE A 485 -5.23 7.05 4.93
N VAL A 486 -5.34 5.77 5.28
CA VAL A 486 -6.54 5.21 5.93
C VAL A 486 -6.82 5.90 7.27
N THR A 487 -5.81 6.30 8.04
CA THR A 487 -6.00 7.07 9.29
C THR A 487 -6.37 8.56 9.09
N ARG A 488 -6.69 9.00 7.86
CA ARG A 488 -7.18 10.36 7.54
C ARG A 488 -8.63 10.40 7.06
N VAL A 489 -9.20 9.22 6.83
CA VAL A 489 -10.62 9.03 6.56
C VAL A 489 -11.37 9.58 7.77
N GLY A 490 -12.05 10.71 7.57
CA GLY A 490 -12.85 11.34 8.62
C GLY A 490 -14.21 10.65 8.76
N ASP A 491 -15.05 11.21 9.63
CA ASP A 491 -16.43 10.76 9.79
C ASP A 491 -17.19 10.83 8.45
N ASP A 492 -18.07 9.85 8.25
CA ASP A 492 -18.89 9.66 7.04
C ASP A 492 -18.11 9.61 5.71
N THR A 493 -16.83 9.27 5.74
CA THR A 493 -16.01 9.03 4.54
C THR A 493 -15.90 7.53 4.24
N LYS A 494 -15.91 7.18 2.96
CA LYS A 494 -15.53 5.85 2.45
C LYS A 494 -14.22 5.98 1.68
N ILE A 495 -13.32 5.01 1.85
CA ILE A 495 -12.10 4.88 1.05
C ILE A 495 -12.10 3.57 0.26
N VAL A 496 -11.72 3.66 -1.01
CA VAL A 496 -11.58 2.55 -1.95
C VAL A 496 -10.14 2.49 -2.40
N LEU A 497 -9.44 1.37 -2.16
CA LEU A 497 -8.10 1.12 -2.67
C LEU A 497 -8.22 0.19 -3.88
N THR A 498 -7.78 0.64 -5.06
CA THR A 498 -7.76 -0.19 -6.29
C THR A 498 -6.33 -0.45 -6.74
N GLY A 499 -6.04 -1.67 -7.23
CA GLY A 499 -4.69 -2.00 -7.70
C GLY A 499 -4.52 -3.39 -8.30
N ASP A 500 -3.30 -3.68 -8.74
CA ASP A 500 -2.87 -4.98 -9.27
C ASP A 500 -1.51 -5.36 -8.68
N PRO A 501 -1.44 -6.28 -7.69
CA PRO A 501 -0.19 -6.69 -7.04
C PRO A 501 0.90 -7.23 -7.97
N TYR A 502 0.57 -7.58 -9.22
CA TYR A 502 1.53 -8.02 -10.23
C TYR A 502 2.09 -6.88 -11.11
N GLN A 503 1.54 -5.67 -11.02
CA GLN A 503 1.99 -4.49 -11.77
C GLN A 503 2.52 -3.41 -10.81
N ILE A 504 3.77 -3.57 -10.39
CA ILE A 504 4.44 -2.68 -9.43
C ILE A 504 5.49 -1.82 -10.15
N ASP A 505 5.31 -0.50 -10.06
CA ASP A 505 6.24 0.53 -10.54
C ASP A 505 7.22 0.99 -9.44
N ASN A 506 6.86 0.80 -8.16
CA ASN A 506 7.67 1.25 -7.03
C ASN A 506 8.79 0.23 -6.71
N PRO A 507 10.08 0.59 -6.84
CA PRO A 507 11.20 -0.34 -6.64
C PRO A 507 11.46 -0.72 -5.16
N TYR A 508 10.74 -0.13 -4.21
CA TYR A 508 10.90 -0.38 -2.77
C TYR A 508 9.84 -1.32 -2.17
N VAL A 509 8.88 -1.79 -2.98
CA VAL A 509 7.87 -2.79 -2.57
C VAL A 509 7.83 -3.93 -3.57
N ASP A 510 7.36 -5.08 -3.11
CA ASP A 510 7.12 -6.26 -3.95
C ASP A 510 5.66 -6.71 -3.84
N SER A 511 5.33 -7.81 -4.52
CA SER A 511 3.96 -8.30 -4.62
C SER A 511 3.41 -8.89 -3.31
N THR A 512 4.25 -9.18 -2.32
CA THR A 512 3.85 -9.72 -1.00
C THR A 512 3.90 -8.67 0.12
N ASN A 513 4.75 -7.65 0.02
CA ASN A 513 4.94 -6.62 1.06
C ASN A 513 4.41 -5.21 0.67
N ASN A 514 3.67 -5.08 -0.43
CA ASN A 514 3.01 -3.81 -0.75
C ASN A 514 1.82 -3.50 0.19
N GLY A 515 1.49 -2.22 0.30
CA GLY A 515 0.46 -1.72 1.20
C GLY A 515 -0.97 -2.14 0.87
N LEU A 516 -1.29 -2.44 -0.40
CA LEU A 516 -2.60 -2.97 -0.79
C LEU A 516 -2.78 -4.39 -0.23
N VAL A 517 -1.82 -5.28 -0.51
CA VAL A 517 -1.77 -6.64 0.03
C VAL A 517 -1.74 -6.64 1.56
N HIS A 518 -1.00 -5.72 2.17
CA HIS A 518 -0.99 -5.56 3.62
C HIS A 518 -2.37 -5.20 4.18
N VAL A 519 -3.13 -4.29 3.54
CA VAL A 519 -4.49 -3.96 4.01
C VAL A 519 -5.45 -5.11 3.85
N VAL A 520 -5.45 -5.82 2.71
CA VAL A 520 -6.34 -6.97 2.49
C VAL A 520 -6.21 -7.98 3.63
N ASN A 521 -4.98 -8.36 3.98
CA ASN A 521 -4.73 -9.35 5.03
C ASN A 521 -4.92 -8.84 6.46
N ARG A 522 -4.92 -7.51 6.68
CA ARG A 522 -5.10 -6.92 8.02
C ARG A 522 -6.54 -6.54 8.33
N PHE A 523 -7.41 -6.46 7.33
CA PHE A 523 -8.81 -6.03 7.46
C PHE A 523 -9.81 -7.10 6.98
N MET A 524 -9.35 -8.29 6.59
CA MET A 524 -10.23 -9.37 6.09
C MET A 524 -11.32 -9.82 7.06
N ASP A 525 -11.08 -9.72 8.37
CA ASP A 525 -12.04 -10.12 9.42
C ASP A 525 -12.81 -8.91 10.01
N GLU A 526 -12.58 -7.68 9.50
CA GLU A 526 -13.17 -6.44 10.01
C GLU A 526 -14.47 -6.08 9.27
N ALA A 527 -15.59 -5.95 9.99
CA ALA A 527 -16.91 -5.68 9.40
C ALA A 527 -17.03 -4.32 8.66
N LEU A 528 -16.21 -3.34 9.04
CA LEU A 528 -16.12 -2.04 8.35
C LEU A 528 -15.33 -2.10 7.04
N ALA A 529 -14.72 -3.24 6.73
CA ALA A 529 -13.93 -3.45 5.54
C ALA A 529 -14.51 -4.56 4.65
N GLY A 530 -14.08 -4.56 3.39
CA GLY A 530 -14.34 -5.68 2.50
C GLY A 530 -13.37 -5.71 1.33
N HIS A 531 -13.29 -6.88 0.73
CA HIS A 531 -12.36 -7.17 -0.35
C HIS A 531 -13.07 -7.87 -1.50
N VAL A 532 -12.63 -7.61 -2.73
CA VAL A 532 -12.95 -8.45 -3.88
C VAL A 532 -11.77 -8.48 -4.86
N THR A 533 -11.44 -9.68 -5.34
CA THR A 533 -10.48 -9.88 -6.43
C THR A 533 -11.23 -10.08 -7.75
N LEU A 534 -10.87 -9.29 -8.76
CA LEU A 534 -11.34 -9.42 -10.15
C LEU A 534 -10.29 -10.21 -10.95
N THR A 535 -10.58 -11.46 -11.29
CA THR A 535 -9.66 -12.33 -12.06
C THR A 535 -9.87 -12.16 -13.56
N LYS A 536 -11.11 -11.92 -14.00
CA LYS A 536 -11.46 -11.92 -15.43
C LYS A 536 -11.42 -10.51 -16.04
N GLY A 537 -10.57 -10.35 -17.06
CA GLY A 537 -10.50 -9.13 -17.86
C GLY A 537 -11.71 -8.96 -18.79
N GLU A 538 -12.18 -7.74 -18.97
CA GLU A 538 -13.33 -7.39 -19.83
C GLU A 538 -12.91 -6.48 -21.01
N ARG A 539 -11.62 -6.55 -21.38
CA ARG A 539 -11.02 -5.88 -22.56
C ARG A 539 -11.19 -6.72 -23.83
N SER A 540 -10.57 -6.31 -24.94
CA SER A 540 -10.57 -7.09 -26.18
C SER A 540 -9.91 -8.47 -25.98
N PRO A 541 -10.27 -9.49 -26.78
CA PRO A 541 -9.66 -10.83 -26.67
C PRO A 541 -8.13 -10.85 -26.76
N LEU A 542 -7.54 -9.91 -27.50
CA LEU A 542 -6.08 -9.73 -27.57
C LEU A 542 -5.49 -9.27 -26.25
N ALA A 543 -6.15 -8.34 -25.54
CA ALA A 543 -5.67 -7.82 -24.27
C ALA A 543 -5.86 -8.85 -23.12
N GLU A 544 -6.96 -9.60 -23.14
CA GLU A 544 -7.19 -10.71 -22.21
C GLU A 544 -6.16 -11.84 -22.42
N LEU A 545 -5.90 -12.20 -23.68
CA LEU A 545 -4.87 -13.20 -24.01
C LEU A 545 -3.46 -12.71 -23.62
N ALA A 546 -3.12 -11.45 -23.90
CA ALA A 546 -1.82 -10.88 -23.52
C ALA A 546 -1.61 -10.89 -22.00
N ALA A 547 -2.60 -10.48 -21.20
CA ALA A 547 -2.53 -10.49 -19.74
C ALA A 547 -2.56 -11.89 -19.09
N ASN A 548 -2.66 -12.95 -19.90
CA ASN A 548 -2.58 -14.35 -19.46
C ASN A 548 -1.36 -15.10 -20.03
N LEU A 549 -0.68 -14.55 -21.04
CA LEU A 549 0.52 -15.13 -21.67
C LEU A 549 1.82 -14.40 -21.32
N LEU A 550 1.73 -13.14 -20.89
CA LEU A 550 2.83 -12.25 -20.51
C LEU A 550 2.70 -11.89 -19.02
#